data_AF-R5TWM4-F1
#
_entry.id   AF-R5TWM4-F1
#
_cell.length_a   1.000
_cell.length_b   1.000
_cell.length_c   1.000
_cell.angle_alpha   90.00
_cell.angle_beta   90.00
_cell.angle_gamma   90.00
#
_symmetry.space_group_name_H-M   'P 1'
#
loop_
_entity.id
_entity.type
_entity.pdbx_description
1 polymer ?
#
loop_
_entity_poly.entity_id
_entity_poly.type
_entity_poly.pdbx_seq_one_letter_code
_entity_poly.pdbx_strand_id
1 'polypeptide(L)'
;MFQSEILTGVIRCDKLDTETAESGDEMSEVRKHFVVHGKVQGVGFRYTAKYLALSLGLTGWARNEWDGTVTMEVQGRETLINKLLVGLNQNQFISIEWIDTREIPLEEEKAFTVK
;
A
#
# COMPACT_ATOMS: atom_id res chain seq x y z
N MET A 1 19.14 -59.99 -12.42
CA MET A 1 18.17 -60.30 -11.35
C MET A 1 17.34 -59.04 -11.16
N PHE A 2 16.06 -59.13 -11.57
CA PHE A 2 14.94 -58.16 -11.49
C PHE A 2 15.15 -56.77 -12.14
N GLN A 3 14.68 -56.54 -13.39
CA GLN A 3 13.28 -56.26 -13.84
C GLN A 3 12.76 -54.90 -13.32
N SER A 4 12.61 -53.91 -14.23
CA SER A 4 11.34 -53.46 -14.88
C SER A 4 10.56 -52.51 -13.94
N GLU A 5 9.81 -51.47 -14.31
CA GLU A 5 9.06 -51.11 -15.51
C GLU A 5 8.64 -49.63 -15.37
N ILE A 6 8.13 -49.06 -16.47
CA ILE A 6 7.62 -47.70 -16.66
C ILE A 6 6.16 -47.64 -16.18
N LEU A 7 5.65 -46.52 -15.61
CA LEU A 7 4.29 -45.97 -15.89
C LEU A 7 3.89 -44.73 -15.04
N THR A 8 3.45 -43.69 -15.77
CA THR A 8 2.38 -42.70 -15.48
C THR A 8 2.33 -41.95 -14.13
N GLY A 9 2.46 -40.63 -14.22
CA GLY A 9 1.92 -39.70 -13.24
C GLY A 9 1.82 -38.29 -13.84
N VAL A 10 0.63 -37.94 -14.35
CA VAL A 10 0.28 -36.57 -14.76
C VAL A 10 0.39 -35.67 -13.52
N ILE A 11 1.45 -34.88 -13.41
CA ILE A 11 1.52 -33.84 -12.37
C ILE A 11 0.67 -32.67 -12.86
N ARG A 12 -0.45 -32.52 -12.14
CA ARG A 12 -1.47 -31.51 -12.27
C ARG A 12 -0.85 -30.11 -12.25
N CYS A 13 -1.18 -29.32 -13.27
CA CYS A 13 -0.85 -27.91 -13.38
C CYS A 13 -1.76 -27.11 -12.43
N ASP A 14 -1.26 -26.80 -11.24
CA ASP A 14 -1.82 -25.80 -10.31
C ASP A 14 -0.62 -24.98 -9.80
N LYS A 15 -0.23 -23.96 -10.56
CA LYS A 15 -0.55 -22.53 -10.33
C LYS A 15 0.35 -21.85 -9.29
N LEU A 16 1.12 -20.89 -9.82
CA LEU A 16 1.70 -19.69 -9.20
C LEU A 16 2.91 -19.91 -8.28
N ASP A 17 4.02 -20.26 -8.91
CA ASP A 17 5.36 -19.89 -8.47
C ASP A 17 5.57 -18.39 -8.75
N THR A 18 5.05 -17.54 -7.86
CA THR A 18 5.57 -16.17 -7.73
C THR A 18 6.91 -16.24 -7.01
N GLU A 19 7.95 -16.50 -7.78
CA GLU A 19 9.32 -16.20 -7.39
C GLU A 19 9.46 -14.68 -7.24
N THR A 20 9.64 -14.19 -6.02
CA THR A 20 10.34 -12.92 -5.79
C THR A 20 11.12 -12.98 -4.49
N ALA A 21 12.40 -13.29 -4.67
CA ALA A 21 13.60 -12.86 -3.97
C ALA A 21 13.47 -12.27 -2.55
N GLU A 22 14.30 -12.84 -1.69
CA GLU A 22 14.49 -12.59 -0.28
C GLU A 22 15.20 -11.25 0.02
N SER A 23 14.71 -10.51 1.01
CA SER A 23 15.51 -9.72 1.95
C SER A 23 14.67 -9.48 3.19
N GLY A 24 15.22 -9.85 4.35
CA GLY A 24 14.54 -9.86 5.63
C GLY A 24 14.29 -8.46 6.19
N ASP A 25 13.09 -7.96 5.93
CA ASP A 25 12.38 -7.03 6.81
C ASP A 25 11.05 -7.73 7.14
N GLU A 26 10.84 -8.04 8.42
CA GLU A 26 9.72 -8.85 8.89
C GLU A 26 8.36 -8.36 8.39
N MET A 27 7.43 -9.31 8.31
CA MET A 27 6.02 -9.16 7.94
C MET A 27 5.20 -8.25 8.89
N SER A 28 5.79 -7.20 9.45
CA SER A 28 5.07 -6.21 10.26
C SER A 28 4.36 -5.24 9.32
N GLU A 29 3.08 -5.49 9.08
CA GLU A 29 2.20 -4.42 8.64
C GLU A 29 2.19 -3.35 9.72
N VAL A 30 2.29 -2.09 9.30
CA VAL A 30 2.17 -0.92 10.16
C VAL A 30 1.01 -0.09 9.66
N ARG A 31 0.29 0.56 10.57
CA ARG A 31 -0.72 1.56 10.23
C ARG A 31 -0.20 2.92 10.66
N LYS A 32 -0.10 3.84 9.69
CA LYS A 32 0.36 5.20 9.93
C LYS A 32 -0.76 6.18 9.62
N HIS A 33 -0.95 7.10 10.55
CA HIS A 33 -1.79 8.26 10.43
C HIS A 33 -0.93 9.45 9.99
N PHE A 34 -1.32 10.05 8.87
CA PHE A 34 -0.67 11.19 8.26
C PHE A 34 -1.62 12.38 8.27
N VAL A 35 -1.14 13.53 8.72
CA VAL A 35 -1.83 14.80 8.51
C VAL A 35 -0.96 15.64 7.60
N VAL A 36 -1.46 15.91 6.40
CA VAL A 36 -0.72 16.60 5.33
C VAL A 36 -1.15 18.05 5.29
N HIS A 37 -0.18 18.94 5.48
CA HIS A 37 -0.38 20.38 5.50
C HIS A 37 0.17 21.01 4.22
N GLY A 38 -0.48 22.08 3.76
CA GLY A 38 -0.11 22.82 2.57
C GLY A 38 -1.26 22.91 1.55
N LYS A 39 -0.91 23.00 0.27
CA LYS A 39 -1.88 23.11 -0.84
C LYS A 39 -2.29 21.72 -1.32
N VAL A 40 -3.15 21.06 -0.54
CA VAL A 40 -3.57 19.66 -0.73
C VAL A 40 -5.04 19.48 -1.11
N GLN A 41 -5.84 20.55 -1.07
CA GLN A 41 -7.25 20.54 -1.47
C GLN A 41 -7.46 21.08 -2.89
N GLY A 42 -8.45 20.52 -3.61
CA GLY A 42 -8.77 20.93 -4.98
C GLY A 42 -7.79 20.41 -6.05
N VAL A 43 -6.79 19.61 -5.68
CA VAL A 43 -5.68 19.14 -6.54
C VAL A 43 -5.76 17.66 -6.90
N GLY A 44 -6.85 16.99 -6.52
CA GLY A 44 -7.04 15.56 -6.78
C GLY A 44 -6.31 14.62 -5.82
N PHE A 45 -5.73 15.12 -4.72
CA PHE A 45 -4.95 14.36 -3.74
C PHE A 45 -5.59 13.01 -3.35
N ARG A 46 -6.86 13.04 -2.95
CA ARG A 46 -7.58 11.84 -2.50
C ARG A 46 -7.70 10.75 -3.58
N TYR A 47 -7.89 11.14 -4.84
CA TYR A 47 -7.97 10.19 -5.96
C TYR A 47 -6.61 9.59 -6.29
N THR A 48 -5.55 10.41 -6.28
CA THR A 48 -4.17 9.93 -6.46
C THR A 48 -3.77 8.97 -5.33
N ALA A 49 -4.07 9.33 -4.08
CA ALA A 49 -3.82 8.47 -2.92
C ALA A 49 -4.52 7.12 -3.05
N LYS A 50 -5.81 7.12 -3.42
CA LYS A 50 -6.55 5.86 -3.65
C LYS A 50 -5.94 5.02 -4.77
N TYR A 51 -5.59 5.63 -5.90
CA TYR A 51 -5.01 4.91 -7.02
C TYR A 51 -3.66 4.27 -6.66
N LEU A 52 -2.77 5.02 -6.00
CA LEU A 52 -1.49 4.52 -5.54
C LEU A 52 -1.65 3.43 -4.47
N ALA A 53 -2.54 3.63 -3.50
CA ALA A 53 -2.80 2.65 -2.45
C ALA A 53 -3.30 1.33 -3.04
N LEU A 54 -4.25 1.37 -3.98
CA LEU A 54 -4.75 0.19 -4.68
C LEU A 54 -3.64 -0.50 -5.50
N SER A 55 -2.80 0.27 -6.20
CA SER A 55 -1.68 -0.29 -6.97
C SER A 55 -0.60 -0.94 -6.10
N LEU A 56 -0.45 -0.48 -4.85
CA LEU A 56 0.53 -0.99 -3.88
C LEU A 56 -0.06 -2.03 -2.94
N GLY A 57 -1.37 -2.32 -3.00
CA GLY A 57 -2.05 -3.23 -2.08
C GLY A 57 -2.17 -2.71 -0.65
N LEU A 58 -2.19 -1.38 -0.47
CA LEU A 58 -2.35 -0.71 0.83
C LEU A 58 -3.83 -0.48 1.15
N THR A 59 -4.18 -0.55 2.43
CA THR A 59 -5.54 -0.28 2.93
C THR A 59 -5.56 0.99 3.78
N GLY A 60 -6.75 1.55 4.02
CA GLY A 60 -6.89 2.78 4.80
C GLY A 60 -7.90 3.76 4.24
N TRP A 61 -7.72 5.05 4.53
CA TRP A 61 -8.57 6.09 4.00
C TRP A 61 -7.88 7.44 3.91
N ALA A 62 -8.37 8.32 3.02
CA ALA A 62 -7.97 9.73 2.96
C ALA A 62 -9.20 10.63 3.02
N ARG A 63 -9.11 11.71 3.80
CA ARG A 63 -10.19 12.68 4.04
C ARG A 63 -9.67 14.11 3.99
N ASN A 64 -10.44 14.99 3.40
CA ASN A 64 -10.20 16.43 3.52
C ASN A 64 -10.74 16.94 4.85
N GLU A 65 -9.91 17.67 5.59
CA GLU A 65 -10.33 18.35 6.80
C GLU A 65 -10.84 19.76 6.50
N TRP A 66 -11.61 20.31 7.44
CA TRP A 66 -12.25 21.62 7.31
C TRP A 66 -11.27 22.78 7.45
N ASP A 67 -10.10 22.54 8.03
CA ASP A 67 -9.00 23.50 8.21
C ASP A 67 -8.13 23.67 6.94
N GLY A 68 -8.40 22.90 5.89
CA GLY A 68 -7.63 22.92 4.63
C GLY A 68 -6.62 21.78 4.51
N THR A 69 -6.44 20.96 5.55
CA THR A 69 -5.49 19.83 5.54
C THR A 69 -6.11 18.56 4.97
N VAL A 70 -5.28 17.54 4.75
CA VAL A 70 -5.73 16.20 4.38
C VAL A 70 -5.22 15.20 5.40
N THR A 71 -6.16 14.52 6.06
CA THR A 71 -5.86 13.39 6.94
C THR A 71 -5.87 12.11 6.11
N MET A 72 -4.87 11.26 6.30
CA MET A 72 -4.75 9.98 5.62
C MET A 72 -4.25 8.90 6.55
N GLU A 73 -4.95 7.79 6.60
CA GLU A 73 -4.50 6.58 7.27
C GLU A 73 -4.13 5.55 6.23
N VAL A 74 -2.96 4.94 6.39
CA VAL A 74 -2.47 3.90 5.48
C VAL A 74 -1.94 2.74 6.29
N GLN A 75 -2.38 1.54 5.94
CA GLN A 75 -1.94 0.30 6.51
C GLN A 75 -1.28 -0.57 5.44
N GLY A 76 -0.16 -1.19 5.83
CA GLY A 76 0.55 -2.18 5.04
C GLY A 76 2.04 -2.17 5.36
N ARG A 77 2.86 -2.67 4.43
CA ARG A 77 4.32 -2.68 4.61
C ARG A 77 4.88 -1.26 4.59
N GLU A 78 5.78 -0.95 5.51
CA GLU A 78 6.39 0.38 5.60
C GLU A 78 7.04 0.83 4.28
N THR A 79 7.72 -0.08 3.58
CA THR A 79 8.35 0.19 2.28
C THR A 79 7.33 0.61 1.21
N LEU A 80 6.12 0.06 1.25
CA LEU A 80 5.02 0.40 0.35
C LEU A 80 4.38 1.74 0.74
N ILE A 81 4.19 2.00 2.03
CA ILE A 81 3.71 3.29 2.54
C ILE A 81 4.66 4.41 2.11
N ASN A 82 5.98 4.21 2.23
CA ASN A 82 6.97 5.18 1.77
C ASN A 82 6.88 5.43 0.26
N LYS A 83 6.66 4.39 -0.56
CA LYS A 83 6.43 4.55 -2.01
C LYS A 83 5.17 5.37 -2.31
N LEU A 84 4.10 5.18 -1.54
CA LEU A 84 2.88 5.96 -1.67
C LEU A 84 3.13 7.45 -1.39
N LEU A 85 3.88 7.78 -0.33
CA LEU A 85 4.23 9.17 0.01
C LEU A 85 5.07 9.84 -1.08
N VAL A 86 6.05 9.12 -1.63
CA VAL A 86 6.87 9.62 -2.75
C VAL A 86 5.98 9.89 -3.97
N GLY A 87 5.07 8.97 -4.31
CA GLY A 87 4.15 9.15 -5.44
C GLY A 87 3.20 10.33 -5.28
N LEU A 88 2.76 10.62 -4.04
CA LEU A 88 1.95 11.81 -3.74
C LEU A 88 2.73 13.11 -3.91
N ASN A 89 4.00 13.13 -3.50
CA ASN A 89 4.86 14.32 -3.60
C ASN A 89 5.32 14.62 -5.04
N GLN A 90 5.26 13.64 -5.95
CA GLN A 90 5.63 13.84 -7.36
C GLN A 90 4.61 14.66 -8.17
N ASN A 91 3.42 14.91 -7.63
CA ASN A 91 2.40 15.67 -8.35
C ASN A 91 2.66 17.18 -8.26
N GLN A 92 2.93 17.81 -9.41
CA GLN A 92 3.21 19.25 -9.53
C GLN A 92 2.13 20.19 -8.96
N PHE A 93 0.89 19.70 -8.82
CA PHE A 93 -0.22 20.50 -8.28
C PHE A 93 -0.35 20.37 -6.76
N ILE A 94 0.29 19.39 -6.15
CA ILE A 94 0.25 19.14 -4.71
C ILE A 94 1.48 19.82 -4.09
N SER A 95 1.26 20.82 -3.24
CA SER A 95 2.36 21.42 -2.47
C SER A 95 2.23 21.03 -1.01
N ILE A 96 3.05 20.08 -0.58
CA ILE A 96 3.11 19.65 0.81
C ILE A 96 4.11 20.56 1.53
N GLU A 97 3.65 21.29 2.54
CA GLU A 97 4.53 22.09 3.40
C GLU A 97 5.18 21.22 4.46
N TRP A 98 4.37 20.40 5.14
CA TRP A 98 4.84 19.46 6.15
C TRP A 98 3.83 18.34 6.38
N ILE A 99 4.28 17.23 6.97
CA ILE A 99 3.45 16.06 7.26
C ILE A 99 3.67 15.63 8.72
N ASP A 100 2.60 15.62 9.51
CA ASP A 100 2.60 14.93 10.79
C ASP A 100 2.43 13.43 10.54
N THR A 101 3.30 12.60 11.11
CA THR A 101 3.19 11.14 11.02
C THR A 101 3.07 10.55 12.41
N ARG A 102 2.10 9.67 12.61
CA ARG A 102 1.92 8.91 13.85
C ARG A 102 1.66 7.45 13.52
N GLU A 103 2.31 6.55 14.23
CA GLU A 103 1.95 5.13 14.17
C GLU A 103 0.72 4.91 15.04
N ILE A 104 -0.24 4.16 14.50
CA ILE A 104 -1.50 3.83 15.16
C ILE A 104 -1.69 2.30 15.11
N PRO A 105 -2.50 1.71 16.03
CA PRO A 105 -2.75 0.28 16.01
C PRO A 105 -3.42 -0.17 14.71
N LEU A 106 -3.07 -1.38 14.27
CA LEU A 106 -3.64 -2.01 13.09
C LEU A 106 -5.15 -2.19 13.22
N GLU A 107 -5.85 -2.09 12.08
CA GLU A 107 -7.29 -2.30 11.99
C GLU A 107 -7.60 -3.18 10.78
N GLU A 108 -8.70 -3.92 10.87
CA GLU A 108 -9.17 -4.76 9.76
C GLU A 108 -9.87 -3.89 8.69
N GLU A 109 -9.08 -3.16 7.90
CA GLU A 109 -9.56 -2.44 6.72
C GLU A 109 -9.33 -3.26 5.45
N LYS A 110 -10.39 -3.48 4.68
CA LYS A 110 -10.34 -4.33 3.47
C LYS A 110 -10.01 -3.57 2.18
N ALA A 111 -10.07 -2.25 2.21
CA ALA A 111 -9.89 -1.41 1.02
C ALA A 111 -9.46 0.02 1.39
N PHE A 112 -8.81 0.69 0.45
CA PHE A 112 -8.52 2.11 0.56
C PHE A 112 -9.74 2.95 0.13
N THR A 113 -10.27 3.78 1.03
CA THR A 113 -11.46 4.61 0.78
C THR A 113 -11.16 6.11 0.79
N VAL A 114 -11.98 6.87 0.08
CA VAL A 114 -11.89 8.34 0.04
C VAL A 114 -13.11 8.88 0.75
N LYS A 115 -12.90 9.65 1.81
CA LYS A 115 -13.94 10.29 2.63
C LYS A 115 -13.99 11.79 2.34
#